data_AF-A0AAW1BHJ8-F1
#
_entry.id   AF-A0AAW1BHJ8-F1
#
_cell.length_a   1.000
_cell.length_b   1.000
_cell.length_c   1.000
_cell.angle_alpha   90.00
_cell.angle_beta   90.00
_cell.angle_gamma   90.00
#
_symmetry.space_group_name_H-M   'P 1'
#
loop_
_entity.id
_entity.type
_entity.pdbx_description
1 polymer ?
#
loop_
_entity_poly.entity_id
_entity_poly.type
_entity_poly.pdbx_seq_one_letter_code
_entity_poly.pdbx_strand_id
1 'polypeptide(L)'
;MFVRTYGMLYMQNSEVFQDLFIELKRYYTGGNVNLEEMLNDFWARLLERMFQLINPHYHFSEDYLECVSKYTDQLKPFGDVPRKLKVQVTRAFIAARTFVQGLTVGREVANRVSKVIKIISFCCQLFLFCCCPGDSSFYALSFMVCSFPSMSTL
;
A
#
# COMPACT_ATOMS: atom_id res chain seq x y z
N MET A 1 -13.73 19.01 -9.25
CA MET A 1 -13.41 20.01 -8.21
C MET A 1 -12.38 21.01 -8.72
N PHE A 2 -11.13 20.61 -9.01
CA PHE A 2 -10.08 21.52 -9.51
C PHE A 2 -10.40 22.22 -10.85
N VAL A 3 -11.05 21.54 -11.79
CA VAL A 3 -11.52 22.15 -13.05
C VAL A 3 -12.50 23.31 -12.82
N ARG A 4 -13.32 23.25 -11.77
CA ARG A 4 -14.27 24.32 -11.43
C ARG A 4 -13.61 25.52 -10.75
N THR A 5 -12.50 25.30 -10.04
CA THR A 5 -11.80 26.34 -9.26
C THR A 5 -10.69 27.01 -10.06
N TYR A 6 -9.96 26.25 -10.89
CA TYR A 6 -8.77 26.71 -11.62
C TYR A 6 -8.97 26.70 -13.15
N GLY A 7 -10.14 26.25 -13.64
CA GLY A 7 -10.53 26.36 -15.04
C GLY A 7 -9.58 25.63 -16.01
N MET A 8 -9.32 26.30 -17.14
CA MET A 8 -8.54 25.76 -18.26
C MET A 8 -7.06 25.54 -17.92
N LEU A 9 -6.51 26.28 -16.94
CA LEU A 9 -5.13 26.18 -16.46
C LEU A 9 -4.83 24.81 -15.81
N TYR A 10 -5.80 24.27 -15.07
CA TYR A 10 -5.73 22.93 -14.52
C TYR A 10 -5.90 21.85 -15.60
N MET A 11 -6.76 22.07 -16.60
CA MET A 11 -6.98 21.08 -17.66
C MET A 11 -5.72 20.83 -18.49
N GLN A 12 -4.95 21.87 -18.79
CA GLN A 12 -3.71 21.78 -19.57
C GLN A 12 -2.54 21.12 -18.81
N ASN A 13 -2.54 21.13 -17.48
CA ASN A 13 -1.47 20.56 -16.65
C ASN A 13 -1.97 19.42 -15.76
N SER A 14 -3.13 18.84 -16.09
CA SER A 14 -3.75 17.77 -15.30
C SER A 14 -2.93 16.47 -15.28
N GLU A 15 -2.01 16.32 -16.24
CA GLU A 15 -1.07 15.20 -16.35
C GLU A 15 -0.24 15.02 -15.07
N VAL A 16 0.22 16.12 -14.45
CA VAL A 16 1.01 16.06 -13.19
C VAL A 16 0.24 15.35 -12.07
N PHE A 17 -1.08 15.54 -12.01
CA PHE A 17 -1.93 14.86 -11.04
C PHE A 17 -2.19 13.41 -11.44
N GLN A 18 -2.37 13.13 -12.73
CA GLN A 18 -2.57 11.76 -13.22
C GLN A 18 -1.35 10.88 -12.93
N ASP A 19 -0.15 11.38 -13.20
CA ASP A 19 1.12 10.70 -12.93
C ASP A 19 1.25 10.34 -11.45
N LEU A 20 0.96 11.28 -10.54
CA LEU A 20 0.96 11.01 -9.10
C LEU A 20 0.02 9.84 -8.74
N PHE A 21 -1.19 9.81 -9.28
CA PHE A 21 -2.12 8.71 -9.00
C PHE A 21 -1.66 7.37 -9.59
N ILE A 22 -0.98 7.39 -10.73
CA ILE A 22 -0.39 6.19 -11.33
C ILE A 22 0.73 5.65 -10.43
N GLU A 23 1.61 6.52 -9.94
CA GLU A 23 2.71 6.14 -9.04
C GLU A 23 2.21 5.64 -7.68
N LEU A 24 1.17 6.27 -7.11
CA LEU A 24 0.51 5.79 -5.90
C LEU A 24 -0.10 4.39 -6.08
N LYS A 25 -0.76 4.14 -7.21
CA LYS A 25 -1.27 2.79 -7.54
C LYS A 25 -0.13 1.79 -7.67
N ARG A 26 0.97 2.16 -8.35
CA ARG A 26 2.14 1.30 -8.52
C ARG A 26 2.77 0.94 -7.19
N TYR A 27 2.87 1.90 -6.26
CA TYR A 27 3.34 1.64 -4.90
C TYR A 27 2.44 0.64 -4.18
N TYR A 28 1.12 0.84 -4.25
CA TYR A 28 0.13 -0.03 -3.62
C TYR A 28 0.18 -1.47 -4.15
N THR A 29 0.34 -1.67 -5.47
CA THR A 29 0.42 -3.01 -6.09
C THR A 29 1.74 -3.74 -5.84
N GLY A 30 2.67 -3.16 -5.09
CA GLY A 30 3.92 -3.82 -4.72
C GLY A 30 5.17 -3.29 -5.41
N GLY A 31 5.07 -2.19 -6.17
CA GLY A 31 6.23 -1.53 -6.77
C GLY A 31 7.26 -1.10 -5.71
N ASN A 32 8.55 -1.19 -6.07
CA ASN A 32 9.65 -0.66 -5.28
C ASN A 32 9.81 0.85 -5.56
N VAL A 33 8.84 1.63 -5.11
CA VAL A 33 8.82 3.09 -5.29
C VAL A 33 8.95 3.73 -3.92
N ASN A 34 9.75 4.79 -3.81
CA ASN A 34 9.84 5.58 -2.58
C ASN A 34 8.69 6.61 -2.56
N LEU A 35 7.73 6.42 -1.66
CA LEU A 35 6.59 7.33 -1.48
C LEU A 35 7.01 8.76 -1.19
N GLU A 36 8.05 8.96 -0.38
CA GLU A 36 8.46 10.30 0.00
C GLU A 36 9.07 11.06 -1.16
N GLU A 37 9.91 10.38 -1.95
CA GLU A 37 10.55 10.93 -3.14
C GLU A 37 9.50 11.27 -4.21
N MET A 38 8.60 10.33 -4.51
CA MET A 38 7.46 10.52 -5.41
C MET A 38 6.64 11.78 -5.05
N LEU A 39 6.33 11.94 -3.75
CA LEU A 39 5.57 13.09 -3.28
C LEU A 39 6.38 14.39 -3.38
N ASN A 40 7.67 14.36 -3.06
CA ASN A 40 8.54 15.53 -3.20
C ASN A 40 8.62 15.97 -4.68
N ASP A 41 8.81 15.02 -5.60
CA ASP A 41 8.87 15.27 -7.04
C ASP A 41 7.56 15.85 -7.59
N PHE A 42 6.42 15.33 -7.14
CA PHE A 42 5.12 15.90 -7.47
C PHE A 42 5.01 17.37 -7.04
N TRP A 43 5.41 17.70 -5.82
CA TRP A 43 5.35 19.08 -5.31
C TRP A 43 6.32 20.01 -6.03
N ALA A 44 7.51 19.54 -6.39
CA ALA A 44 8.47 20.30 -7.19
C ALA A 44 7.91 20.62 -8.57
N ARG A 45 7.41 19.61 -9.30
CA ARG A 45 6.79 19.80 -10.63
C ARG A 45 5.56 20.71 -10.56
N LEU A 46 4.73 20.56 -9.53
CA LEU A 46 3.57 21.42 -9.32
C LEU A 46 3.99 22.88 -9.08
N LEU A 47 5.05 23.11 -8.31
CA LEU A 47 5.59 24.44 -8.06
C LEU A 47 6.05 25.09 -9.36
N GLU A 48 6.89 24.40 -10.15
CA GLU A 48 7.41 24.90 -11.42
C GLU A 48 6.29 25.33 -12.37
N ARG A 49 5.27 24.47 -12.51
CA ARG A 49 4.10 24.76 -13.35
C ARG A 49 3.31 25.94 -12.81
N MET A 50 3.04 26.01 -11.51
CA MET A 50 2.35 27.16 -10.92
C MET A 50 3.14 28.47 -11.04
N PHE A 51 4.46 28.40 -10.91
CA PHE A 51 5.33 29.58 -10.97
C PHE A 51 5.31 30.22 -12.37
N GLN A 52 5.34 29.40 -13.42
CA GLN A 52 5.18 29.84 -14.81
C GLN A 52 3.78 30.40 -15.08
N LEU A 53 2.73 29.79 -14.51
CA LEU A 53 1.34 30.26 -14.70
C LEU A 53 1.05 31.59 -14.02
N ILE A 54 1.64 31.86 -12.85
CA ILE A 54 1.44 33.11 -12.10
C ILE A 54 2.20 34.27 -12.77
N ASN A 55 3.31 33.97 -13.45
CA ASN A 55 4.18 34.96 -14.08
C ASN A 55 4.30 34.74 -15.60
N PRO A 56 3.20 34.81 -16.37
CA PRO A 56 3.21 34.50 -17.80
C PRO A 56 4.03 35.50 -18.63
N HIS A 57 4.34 36.67 -18.08
CA HIS A 57 5.15 37.70 -18.72
C HIS A 57 6.66 37.44 -18.62
N TYR A 58 7.08 36.48 -17.81
CA TYR A 58 8.48 36.15 -17.58
C TYR A 58 8.78 34.75 -18.10
N HIS A 59 9.83 34.65 -18.92
CA HIS A 59 10.40 33.36 -19.31
C HIS A 59 11.51 32.99 -18.31
N PHE A 60 11.27 31.94 -17.54
CA PHE A 60 12.26 31.39 -16.60
C PHE A 60 13.09 30.30 -17.30
N SER A 61 14.41 30.33 -17.11
CA SER A 61 15.27 29.24 -17.52
C SER A 61 15.10 28.03 -16.60
N GLU A 62 15.47 26.84 -17.09
CA GLU A 62 15.44 25.60 -16.31
C GLU A 62 16.31 25.70 -15.06
N ASP A 63 17.49 26.30 -15.16
CA ASP A 63 18.40 26.56 -14.02
C ASP A 63 17.74 27.41 -12.91
N TYR A 64 16.92 28.39 -13.31
CA TYR A 64 16.21 29.24 -12.36
C TYR A 64 15.12 28.46 -11.63
N LEU A 65 14.38 27.60 -12.35
CA LEU A 65 13.34 26.76 -11.77
C LEU A 65 13.94 25.71 -10.82
N GLU A 66 15.10 25.14 -11.16
CA GLU A 66 15.83 24.24 -10.27
C GLU A 66 16.28 24.96 -8.99
N CYS A 67 16.72 26.22 -9.12
CA CYS A 67 17.05 27.07 -7.97
C CYS A 67 15.82 27.31 -7.09
N VAL A 68 14.67 27.68 -7.68
CA VAL A 68 13.41 27.87 -6.93
C VAL A 68 13.02 26.59 -6.20
N SER A 69 13.15 25.42 -6.85
CA SER A 69 12.89 24.11 -6.25
C SER A 69 13.74 23.88 -4.98
N LYS A 70 15.02 24.31 -4.97
CA LYS A 70 15.91 24.21 -3.79
C LYS A 70 15.46 25.09 -2.60
N TYR A 71 14.80 26.22 -2.85
CA TYR A 71 14.33 27.12 -1.78
C TYR A 71 12.88 26.85 -1.34
N THR A 72 12.23 25.84 -1.91
CA THR A 72 10.82 25.50 -1.62
C THR A 72 10.56 25.25 -0.13
N ASP A 73 11.50 24.61 0.57
CA ASP A 73 11.35 24.29 2.00
C ASP A 73 11.40 25.54 2.90
N GLN A 74 12.13 26.58 2.49
CA GLN A 74 12.22 27.84 3.23
C GLN A 74 11.05 28.77 2.90
N LEU A 75 10.70 28.87 1.61
CA LEU A 75 9.65 29.76 1.12
C LEU A 75 8.25 29.22 1.45
N LYS A 76 8.11 27.90 1.59
CA LYS A 76 6.84 27.21 1.82
C LYS A 76 5.70 27.77 0.95
N PRO A 77 5.82 27.74 -0.39
CA PRO A 77 4.80 28.30 -1.29
C PRO A 77 3.42 27.67 -1.09
N PHE A 78 3.37 26.43 -0.61
CA PHE A 78 2.14 25.70 -0.27
C PHE A 78 1.89 25.61 1.24
N GLY A 79 2.60 26.41 2.04
CA GLY A 79 2.58 26.36 3.49
C GLY A 79 2.99 24.99 4.04
N ASP A 80 2.26 24.52 5.04
CA ASP A 80 2.50 23.20 5.66
C ASP A 80 1.77 22.04 4.97
N VAL A 81 1.05 22.29 3.87
CA VAL A 81 0.25 21.27 3.17
C VAL A 81 1.10 20.11 2.64
N PRO A 82 2.22 20.33 1.91
CA PRO A 82 3.05 19.24 1.40
C PRO A 82 3.56 18.35 2.53
N ARG A 83 4.02 18.95 3.63
CA ARG A 83 4.53 18.24 4.80
C ARG A 83 3.45 17.38 5.46
N LYS A 84 2.26 17.94 5.72
CA LYS A 84 1.15 17.21 6.35
C LYS A 84 0.66 16.07 5.46
N LEU A 85 0.47 16.35 4.16
CA LEU A 85 0.01 15.38 3.19
C LEU A 85 1.01 14.23 3.04
N LYS A 86 2.31 14.53 2.98
CA LYS A 86 3.37 13.51 2.94
C LYS A 86 3.26 12.53 4.11
N VAL A 87 3.21 13.04 5.33
CA VAL A 87 3.12 12.17 6.52
C VAL A 87 1.85 11.31 6.52
N GLN A 88 0.70 11.90 6.16
CA GLN A 88 -0.57 11.19 6.16
C GLN A 88 -0.64 10.12 5.07
N VAL A 89 -0.27 10.47 3.84
CA VAL A 89 -0.29 9.57 2.69
C VAL A 89 0.69 8.43 2.90
N THR A 90 1.92 8.71 3.32
CA THR A 90 2.92 7.67 3.57
C THR A 90 2.43 6.65 4.59
N ARG A 91 1.89 7.11 5.74
CA ARG A 91 1.36 6.22 6.77
C ARG A 91 0.15 5.41 6.28
N ALA A 92 -0.77 6.04 5.58
CA ALA A 92 -1.97 5.39 5.07
C ALA A 92 -1.64 4.30 4.03
N PHE A 93 -0.76 4.58 3.08
CA PHE A 93 -0.40 3.64 2.02
C PHE A 93 0.46 2.48 2.54
N ILE A 94 1.38 2.73 3.48
CA ILE A 94 2.12 1.65 4.15
C ILE A 94 1.14 0.73 4.89
N ALA A 95 0.23 1.29 5.69
CA ALA A 95 -0.76 0.51 6.42
C ALA A 95 -1.66 -0.32 5.48
N ALA A 96 -2.17 0.29 4.41
CA ALA A 96 -3.01 -0.39 3.42
C ALA A 96 -2.25 -1.53 2.71
N ARG A 97 -1.00 -1.28 2.29
CA ARG A 97 -0.15 -2.29 1.64
C ARG A 97 0.13 -3.46 2.58
N THR A 98 0.55 -3.18 3.81
CA THR A 98 0.83 -4.21 4.81
C THR A 98 -0.43 -5.00 5.16
N PHE A 99 -1.60 -4.36 5.25
CA PHE A 99 -2.86 -5.03 5.52
C PHE A 99 -3.23 -6.04 4.41
N VAL A 100 -3.16 -5.62 3.14
CA VAL A 100 -3.48 -6.48 1.99
C VAL A 100 -2.47 -7.63 1.86
N GLN A 101 -1.18 -7.34 2.05
CA GLN A 101 -0.13 -8.35 2.06
C GLN A 101 -0.36 -9.36 3.20
N GLY A 102 -0.72 -8.88 4.40
CA GLY A 102 -1.03 -9.69 5.56
C GLY A 102 -2.22 -10.63 5.33
N LEU A 103 -3.31 -10.14 4.73
CA LEU A 103 -4.46 -10.97 4.36
C LEU A 103 -4.10 -12.04 3.31
N THR A 104 -3.25 -11.68 2.35
CA THR A 104 -2.79 -12.61 1.30
C THR A 104 -1.96 -13.75 1.91
N VAL A 105 -0.99 -13.41 2.76
CA VAL A 105 -0.17 -14.41 3.47
C VAL A 105 -1.03 -15.24 4.43
N GLY A 106 -1.94 -14.61 5.17
CA GLY A 106 -2.86 -15.31 6.07
C GLY A 106 -3.70 -16.37 5.35
N ARG A 107 -4.24 -16.03 4.16
CA ARG A 107 -4.95 -16.97 3.29
C ARG A 107 -4.06 -18.13 2.85
N GLU A 108 -2.81 -17.86 2.46
CA GLU A 108 -1.86 -18.91 2.06
C GLU A 108 -1.56 -19.88 3.19
N VAL A 109 -1.31 -19.37 4.41
CA VAL A 109 -1.05 -20.20 5.59
C VAL A 109 -2.28 -21.05 5.92
N ALA A 110 -3.48 -20.46 5.94
CA ALA A 110 -4.72 -21.20 6.20
C ALA A 110 -4.93 -22.33 5.18
N ASN A 111 -4.64 -22.08 3.90
CA ASN A 111 -4.72 -23.10 2.85
C ASN A 111 -3.68 -24.22 3.05
N ARG A 112 -2.45 -23.90 3.46
CA ARG A 112 -1.41 -24.89 3.75
C ARG A 112 -1.80 -25.75 4.96
N VAL A 113 -2.28 -25.13 6.03
CA VAL A 113 -2.76 -25.82 7.24
C VAL A 113 -3.94 -26.73 6.92
N SER A 114 -4.92 -26.26 6.13
CA SER A 114 -6.06 -27.09 5.69
C SER A 114 -5.62 -28.34 4.93
N LYS A 115 -4.60 -28.24 4.05
CA LYS A 115 -4.04 -29.40 3.36
C LYS A 115 -3.40 -30.40 4.32
N VAL A 116 -2.64 -29.92 5.31
CA VAL A 116 -2.01 -30.78 6.33
C VAL A 116 -3.07 -31.47 7.19
N ILE A 117 -4.09 -30.74 7.65
CA ILE A 117 -5.20 -31.30 8.43
C ILE A 117 -5.92 -32.40 7.64
N LYS A 118 -6.18 -32.20 6.35
CA LYS A 118 -6.79 -33.22 5.47
C LYS A 118 -5.93 -34.48 5.36
N ILE A 119 -4.60 -34.34 5.25
CA ILE A 119 -3.68 -35.49 5.21
C ILE A 119 -3.69 -36.24 6.53
N ILE A 120 -3.66 -35.53 7.68
CA ILE A 120 -3.73 -36.15 9.01
C ILE A 120 -5.07 -36.87 9.20
N SER A 121 -6.18 -36.26 8.79
CA SER A 121 -7.52 -36.87 8.84
C SER A 121 -7.62 -38.13 7.97
N PHE A 122 -7.06 -38.11 6.76
CA PHE A 122 -7.02 -39.28 5.88
C PHE A 122 -6.14 -40.40 6.46
N CYS A 123 -5.02 -40.05 7.09
CA CYS A 123 -4.16 -41.01 7.77
C CYS A 123 -4.85 -41.64 8.99
N CYS A 124 -5.61 -40.86 9.77
CA CYS A 124 -6.45 -41.37 10.86
C CYS A 124 -7.59 -42.29 10.35
N GLN A 125 -8.19 -41.99 9.21
CA GLN A 125 -9.24 -42.84 8.61
C GLN A 125 -8.67 -44.14 7.99
N LEU A 126 -7.47 -44.08 7.38
CA LEU A 126 -6.83 -45.26 6.79
C LEU A 126 -6.15 -46.15 7.84
N PHE A 127 -5.63 -45.56 8.91
CA PHE A 127 -5.01 -46.26 10.02
C PHE A 127 -5.77 -45.94 11.32
N LEU A 128 -6.91 -46.60 11.51
CA LEU A 128 -7.53 -46.74 12.84
C LEU A 128 -6.54 -47.40 13.86
N PHE A 129 -5.39 -47.88 13.39
CA PHE A 129 -4.39 -48.65 14.14
C PHE A 129 -3.14 -47.86 14.59
N CYS A 130 -2.86 -46.63 14.11
CA CYS A 130 -1.58 -45.96 14.39
C CYS A 130 -1.61 -44.89 15.51
N CYS A 131 -2.79 -44.41 15.92
CA CYS A 131 -2.91 -43.36 16.96
C CYS A 131 -3.08 -43.88 18.39
N CYS A 132 -2.68 -45.12 18.68
CA CYS A 132 -2.52 -45.59 20.06
C CYS A 132 -1.22 -46.39 20.19
N PRO A 133 -0.17 -45.76 20.70
CA PRO A 133 0.48 -46.38 21.85
C PRO A 133 0.74 -45.36 22.96
N GLY A 134 0.01 -45.50 24.06
CA GLY A 134 0.64 -45.58 25.38
C GLY A 134 1.09 -44.33 26.12
N ASP A 135 0.84 -43.10 25.65
CA ASP A 135 1.15 -41.89 26.45
C ASP A 135 -0.06 -40.94 26.59
N SER A 136 -0.59 -40.89 27.82
CA SER A 136 -1.82 -40.20 28.24
C SER A 136 -1.90 -38.69 27.89
N SER A 137 -0.78 -38.05 27.56
CA SER A 137 -0.73 -36.62 27.24
C SER A 137 -1.05 -36.29 25.76
N PHE A 138 -0.93 -37.24 24.84
CA PHE A 138 -1.21 -37.02 23.41
C PHE A 138 -2.70 -37.23 23.04
N TYR A 139 -3.46 -37.91 23.90
CA TYR A 139 -4.88 -38.17 23.71
C TYR A 139 -5.73 -36.90 23.69
N ALA A 140 -5.38 -35.88 24.49
CA ALA A 140 -6.12 -34.62 24.53
C ALA A 140 -6.04 -33.84 23.22
N LEU A 141 -4.87 -33.85 22.55
CA LEU A 141 -4.69 -33.15 21.27
C LEU A 141 -5.39 -33.89 20.12
N SER A 142 -5.32 -35.23 20.10
CA SER A 142 -6.01 -36.04 19.08
C SER A 142 -7.54 -36.02 19.24
N PHE A 143 -8.07 -36.04 20.46
CA PHE A 143 -9.52 -35.91 20.68
C PHE A 143 -10.03 -34.55 20.20
N MET A 144 -9.26 -33.48 20.43
CA MET A 144 -9.67 -32.14 20.02
C MET A 144 -9.68 -31.97 18.50
N VAL A 145 -8.74 -32.61 17.77
CA VAL A 145 -8.71 -32.58 16.30
C VAL A 145 -9.76 -33.50 15.68
N CYS A 146 -10.03 -34.68 16.24
CA CYS A 146 -11.04 -35.61 15.72
C CYS A 146 -12.48 -35.31 16.15
N SER A 147 -12.70 -34.59 17.26
CA SER A 147 -14.04 -34.21 17.74
C SER A 147 -14.55 -32.88 17.18
N PHE A 148 -13.71 -32.15 16.41
CA PHE A 148 -14.08 -30.92 15.70
C PHE A 148 -14.21 -31.06 14.15
N PRO A 149 -14.78 -32.12 13.55
CA PRO A 149 -15.01 -32.11 12.10
C PRO A 149 -16.19 -31.21 11.68
N SER A 150 -17.00 -30.69 12.61
CA SER A 150 -18.32 -30.10 12.31
C SER A 150 -18.40 -28.58 12.31
N MET A 151 -17.33 -27.84 11.99
CA MET A 151 -17.42 -26.39 11.79
C MET A 151 -16.76 -25.89 10.51
N SER A 152 -16.96 -26.63 9.42
CA SER A 152 -16.58 -26.25 8.05
C SER A 152 -17.79 -26.24 7.12
N THR A 153 -18.84 -25.48 7.46
CA THR A 153 -19.90 -25.10 6.50
C THR A 153 -20.62 -23.84 7.01
N LEU A 154 -20.02 -22.68 6.75
CA LEU A 154 -20.67 -21.38 6.52
C LEU A 154 -19.64 -20.41 5.93
#